data_AF-A0A7G1I2S8-F1
#
_entry.id   AF-A0A7G1I2S8-F1
#
_cell.length_a   1.000
_cell.length_b   1.000
_cell.length_c   1.000
_cell.angle_alpha   90.00
_cell.angle_beta   90.00
_cell.angle_gamma   90.00
#
_symmetry.space_group_name_H-M   'P 1'
#
loop_
_entity.id
_entity.type
_entity.pdbx_description
1 polymer ?
#
loop_
_entity_poly.entity_id
_entity_poly.type
_entity_poly.pdbx_seq_one_letter_code
_entity_poly.pdbx_strand_id
1 'polypeptide(L)' 'MDTYNFDNVNEELEAFEAMTEDEACKIYNVDYKEEARQYIIDYWIFNS' A
#
# COMPACT_ATOMS: atom_id res chain seq x y z
N MET A 1 -18.02 -2.21 10.22
CA MET A 1 -16.57 -2.07 9.98
C MET A 1 -16.08 -3.49 9.76
N ASP A 2 -16.18 -3.94 8.52
CA ASP A 2 -15.87 -5.33 8.18
C ASP A 2 -14.37 -5.53 8.35
N THR A 3 -13.99 -6.35 9.33
CA THR A 3 -12.60 -6.69 9.66
C THR A 3 -11.84 -7.30 8.46
N TYR A 4 -12.58 -7.71 7.43
CA TYR A 4 -12.09 -8.30 6.19
C TYR A 4 -11.18 -7.38 5.35
N ASN A 5 -11.29 -6.06 5.50
CA ASN A 5 -10.44 -5.12 4.76
C ASN A 5 -9.08 -4.88 5.42
N PHE A 6 -8.93 -5.09 6.73
CA PHE A 6 -7.66 -4.83 7.42
C PHE A 6 -6.61 -5.91 7.18
N ASP A 7 -7.02 -7.18 7.10
CA ASP A 7 -6.10 -8.29 6.84
C ASP A 7 -5.50 -8.20 5.42
N ASN A 8 -6.32 -7.82 4.42
CA ASN A 8 -5.85 -7.60 3.05
C ASN A 8 -4.89 -6.41 2.94
N VAL A 9 -5.15 -5.31 3.67
CA VAL A 9 -4.24 -4.17 3.74
C VAL A 9 -2.89 -4.58 4.32
N ASN A 10 -2.89 -5.39 5.39
CA ASN A 10 -1.65 -5.81 6.03
C ASN A 10 -0.82 -6.73 5.12
N GLU A 11 -1.44 -7.66 4.39
CA GLU A 11 -0.71 -8.50 3.43
C GLU A 11 -0.11 -7.68 2.27
N GLU A 12 -0.87 -6.72 1.72
CA GLU A 12 -0.36 -5.87 0.64
C GLU A 12 0.74 -4.91 1.14
N LEU A 13 0.60 -4.40 2.37
CA LEU A 13 1.64 -3.59 3.01
C LEU A 13 2.90 -4.40 3.35
N GLU A 14 2.79 -5.67 3.79
CA GLU A 14 3.96 -6.51 4.01
C GLU A 14 4.72 -6.77 2.70
N ALA A 15 4.01 -7.07 1.61
CA ALA A 15 4.61 -7.22 0.29
C ALA A 15 5.25 -5.91 -0.19
N PHE A 16 4.59 -4.78 0.05
CA PHE A 16 5.09 -3.45 -0.29
C PHE A 16 6.32 -3.04 0.53
N GLU A 17 6.35 -3.33 1.82
CA GLU A 17 7.50 -3.03 2.70
C GLU A 17 8.73 -3.84 2.28
N ALA A 18 8.55 -5.05 1.76
CA ALA A 18 9.63 -5.87 1.21
C ALA A 18 10.22 -5.33 -0.11
N MET A 19 9.52 -4.43 -0.82
CA MET A 19 10.04 -3.80 -2.05
C MET A 19 11.09 -2.75 -1.74
N THR A 20 12.07 -2.60 -2.63
CA THR A 20 12.97 -1.44 -2.60
C THR A 20 12.23 -0.16 -3.01
N GLU A 21 12.78 1.00 -2.65
CA GLU A 21 12.20 2.29 -3.02
C GLU A 21 12.02 2.44 -4.54
N ASP A 22 13.04 2.06 -5.33
CA ASP A 22 12.96 2.07 -6.79
C ASP A 22 11.84 1.17 -7.36
N GLU A 23 11.60 0.01 -6.75
CA GLU A 23 10.55 -0.91 -7.18
C GLU A 23 9.16 -0.35 -6.84
N ALA A 24 8.98 0.13 -5.61
CA ALA A 24 7.74 0.76 -5.16
C ALA A 24 7.41 2.00 -6.02
N CYS A 25 8.39 2.89 -6.22
CA CYS A 25 8.21 4.10 -7.03
C CYS A 25 7.86 3.77 -8.49
N LYS A 26 8.44 2.72 -9.08
CA LYS A 26 8.10 2.28 -10.45
C LYS A 26 6.71 1.67 -10.55
N ILE A 27 6.31 0.83 -9.60
CA ILE A 27 5.01 0.13 -9.61
C ILE A 27 3.87 1.13 -9.43
N TYR A 28 4.00 2.01 -8.44
CA TYR A 28 2.95 2.97 -8.08
C TYR A 28 3.08 4.31 -8.84
N ASN A 29 4.14 4.47 -9.63
CA ASN A 29 4.43 5.68 -10.41
C ASN A 29 4.43 6.94 -9.51
N VAL A 30 5.18 6.86 -8.41
CA VAL A 30 5.37 7.93 -7.42
C VAL A 30 6.85 8.26 -7.27
N ASP A 31 7.15 9.41 -6.67
CA ASP A 31 8.53 9.84 -6.45
C ASP A 31 9.13 9.25 -5.17
N TYR A 32 8.30 8.90 -4.19
CA TYR A 32 8.74 8.36 -2.89
C TYR A 32 7.93 7.13 -2.46
N LYS A 33 8.60 6.17 -1.82
CA LYS A 33 7.95 4.98 -1.24
C LYS A 33 6.88 5.35 -0.21
N GLU A 34 7.05 6.45 0.52
CA GLU A 34 6.07 6.95 1.48
C GLU A 34 4.73 7.34 0.80
N GLU A 35 4.78 7.91 -0.42
CA GLU A 35 3.57 8.27 -1.18
C GLU A 35 2.81 7.02 -1.65
N ALA A 36 3.54 6.00 -2.13
CA ALA A 36 2.92 4.72 -2.50
C ALA A 36 2.29 4.02 -1.29
N ARG A 37 2.92 4.08 -0.11
CA ARG A 37 2.35 3.56 1.14
C ARG A 37 1.01 4.21 1.48
N GLN A 38 0.95 5.54 1.38
CA GLN A 38 -0.29 6.27 1.62
C GLN A 38 -1.36 5.92 0.58
N TYR A 39 -0.97 5.71 -0.69
CA TYR A 39 -1.89 5.30 -1.76
C TYR A 39 -2.56 3.95 -1.47
N ILE A 40 -1.81 2.97 -0.97
CA ILE A 40 -2.34 1.65 -0.58
C ILE A 40 -3.34 1.80 0.57
N ILE A 41 -2.96 2.54 1.61
CA ILE A 41 -3.82 2.78 2.78
C ILE A 41 -5.11 3.49 2.36
N ASP A 42 -5.01 4.55 1.55
CA ASP A 42 -6.17 5.31 1.08
C ASP A 42 -7.07 4.44 0.18
N TYR A 43 -6.50 3.66 -0.74
CA TYR A 43 -7.27 2.76 -1.61
C TYR A 43 -8.15 1.80 -0.81
N TRP A 44 -7.64 1.20 0.25
CA TRP A 44 -8.38 0.23 1.03
C TRP A 44 -9.28 0.86 2.11
N ILE A 45 -8.86 1.92 2.78
CA ILE A 45 -9.69 2.60 3.80
C ILE A 45 -10.86 3.33 3.14
N PHE A 46 -10.64 4.02 2.02
CA PHE A 46 -11.69 4.81 1.37
C PHE A 46 -12.72 3.95 0.61
N ASN A 47 -12.37 2.70 0.28
CA ASN A 47 -13.29 1.71 -0.30
C ASN A 47 -13.81 0.69 0.73
N SER A 48 -13.62 0.92 2.04
CA SER A 48 -14.13 0.07 3.14
C SER A 48 -15.41 0.55 3.81
#